data_AF-A0A1G0EM03-F1
#
_entry.id   AF-A0A1G0EM03-F1
#
_cell.length_a   1.000
_cell.length_b   1.000
_cell.length_c   1.000
_cell.angle_alpha   90.00
_cell.angle_beta   90.00
_cell.angle_gamma   90.00
#
_symmetry.space_group_name_H-M   'P 1'
#
loop_
_entity.id
_entity.type
_entity.pdbx_description
1 polymer ?
#
loop_
_entity_poly.entity_id
_entity_poly.type
_entity_poly.pdbx_seq_one_letter_code
_entity_poly.pdbx_strand_id
1 'polypeptide(L)'
;MNNAQVIANYESLAALTGKMLDAATQEEWDALITLEQQCSQCVAAMKPLDAIAKLDGPARQRKMQIIKKILADDAEIRSRTESWMAQLQRVMQSNRQEQRLNRAYGV
;
A
#
# COMPACT_ATOMS: atom_id res chain seq x y z
N MET A 1 -12.32 24.16 -3.49
CA MET A 1 -12.23 23.56 -2.14
C MET A 1 -11.63 24.57 -1.19
N ASN A 2 -12.04 24.56 0.07
CA ASN A 2 -11.36 25.30 1.13
C ASN A 2 -10.24 24.45 1.77
N ASN A 3 -9.41 25.06 2.62
CA ASN A 3 -8.27 24.37 3.24
C ASN A 3 -8.70 23.13 4.04
N ALA A 4 -9.80 23.22 4.79
CA ALA A 4 -10.30 22.12 5.62
C ALA A 4 -10.69 20.90 4.77
N GLN A 5 -11.36 21.10 3.64
CA GLN A 5 -11.78 20.02 2.74
C GLN A 5 -10.58 19.31 2.11
N VAL A 6 -9.53 20.05 1.73
CA VAL A 6 -8.31 19.45 1.19
C VAL A 6 -7.62 18.59 2.25
N ILE A 7 -7.49 19.09 3.48
CA ILE A 7 -6.90 18.33 4.58
C ILE A 7 -7.71 17.08 4.88
N ALA A 8 -9.03 17.17 4.96
CA ALA A 8 -9.90 16.02 5.21
C ALA A 8 -9.74 14.92 4.14
N ASN A 9 -9.57 15.28 2.87
CA ASN A 9 -9.29 14.30 1.81
C ASN A 9 -7.94 13.59 2.04
N TYR A 10 -6.89 14.33 2.38
CA TYR A 10 -5.58 13.73 2.68
C TYR A 10 -5.61 12.86 3.94
N GLU A 11 -6.35 13.26 4.98
CA GLU A 11 -6.54 12.45 6.19
C GLU A 11 -7.31 11.16 5.88
N SER A 12 -8.29 11.22 4.98
CA SER A 12 -9.02 10.04 4.51
C SER A 12 -8.12 9.08 3.72
N LEU A 13 -7.24 9.63 2.86
CA LEU A 13 -6.24 8.85 2.13
C LEU A 13 -5.21 8.21 3.08
N ALA A 14 -4.79 8.93 4.13
CA ALA A 14 -3.91 8.40 5.18
C ALA A 14 -4.58 7.30 6.01
N ALA A 15 -5.88 7.41 6.28
CA ALA A 15 -6.62 6.34 6.95
C ALA A 15 -6.74 5.10 6.05
N LEU A 16 -6.93 5.28 4.75
CA LEU A 16 -7.03 4.18 3.79
C LEU A 16 -5.68 3.44 3.62
N THR A 17 -4.58 4.17 3.52
CA THR A 17 -3.22 3.60 3.45
C THR A 17 -2.83 2.92 4.76
N GLY A 18 -3.27 3.43 5.91
CA GLY A 18 -3.18 2.71 7.19
C GLY A 18 -3.89 1.35 7.17
N LYS A 19 -5.11 1.27 6.61
CA LYS A 19 -5.81 -0.02 6.44
C LYS A 19 -5.08 -0.97 5.48
N MET A 20 -4.44 -0.44 4.44
CA MET A 20 -3.60 -1.24 3.55
C MET A 20 -2.41 -1.83 4.32
N LEU A 21 -1.77 -1.03 5.19
CA LEU A 21 -0.68 -1.52 6.03
C LEU A 21 -1.14 -2.59 7.02
N ASP A 22 -2.32 -2.42 7.62
CA ASP A 22 -2.92 -3.44 8.51
C ASP A 22 -3.18 -4.75 7.75
N ALA A 23 -3.76 -4.68 6.54
CA ALA A 23 -4.00 -5.85 5.70
C ALA A 23 -2.69 -6.54 5.29
N ALA A 24 -1.66 -5.79 4.89
CA ALA A 24 -0.34 -6.33 4.58
C ALA A 24 0.35 -6.95 5.80
N THR A 25 0.12 -6.41 7.00
CA THR A 25 0.66 -6.94 8.25
C THR A 25 -0.04 -8.25 8.67
N GLN A 26 -1.33 -8.38 8.35
CA GLN A 26 -2.12 -9.59 8.61
C GLN A 26 -2.06 -10.60 7.46
N GLU A 27 -1.27 -10.33 6.41
CA GLU A 27 -1.16 -11.17 5.20
C GLU A 27 -2.50 -11.35 4.45
N GLU A 28 -3.43 -10.41 4.61
CA GLU A 28 -4.75 -10.39 3.97
C GLU A 28 -4.64 -9.81 2.54
N TRP A 29 -4.01 -10.56 1.63
CA TRP A 29 -3.61 -10.07 0.31
C TRP A 29 -4.79 -9.65 -0.59
N ASP A 30 -5.91 -10.37 -0.54
CA ASP A 30 -7.11 -10.00 -1.32
C ASP A 30 -7.72 -8.68 -0.82
N ALA A 31 -7.71 -8.47 0.49
CA ALA A 31 -8.13 -7.20 1.09
C ALA A 31 -7.17 -6.07 0.70
N LEU A 32 -5.86 -6.32 0.71
CA LEU A 32 -4.84 -5.35 0.29
C LEU A 32 -5.06 -4.90 -1.17
N ILE A 33 -5.32 -5.83 -2.09
CA ILE A 33 -5.60 -5.51 -3.50
C ILE A 33 -6.88 -4.67 -3.63
N THR A 34 -7.93 -5.02 -2.90
CA THR A 34 -9.20 -4.27 -2.91
C THR A 34 -9.00 -2.84 -2.40
N LEU A 35 -8.23 -2.67 -1.32
CA LEU A 35 -7.91 -1.36 -0.74
C LEU A 35 -7.01 -0.53 -1.66
N GLU A 36 -6.06 -1.15 -2.37
CA GLU A 36 -5.20 -0.48 -3.35
C GLU A 36 -6.01 0.10 -4.51
N GLN A 37 -7.01 -0.63 -5.00
CA GLN A 37 -7.96 -0.12 -6.00
C GLN A 37 -8.75 1.08 -5.49
N GLN A 38 -9.25 1.04 -4.25
CA GLN A 38 -9.94 2.18 -3.64
C GLN A 38 -9.01 3.38 -3.48
N CYS A 39 -7.75 3.14 -3.11
CA CYS A 39 -6.73 4.18 -2.94
C CYS A 39 -6.43 4.87 -4.27
N SER A 40 -6.20 4.11 -5.34
CA SER A 40 -5.95 4.65 -6.68
C SER A 40 -7.11 5.51 -7.19
N GLN A 41 -8.36 5.08 -6.97
CA GLN A 41 -9.57 5.84 -7.32
C GLN A 41 -9.67 7.14 -6.52
N CYS A 42 -9.42 7.09 -5.21
CA CYS A 42 -9.43 8.26 -4.34
C CYS A 42 -8.38 9.29 -4.79
N VAL A 43 -7.14 8.85 -5.05
CA VAL A 43 -6.06 9.71 -5.55
C VAL A 43 -6.42 10.32 -6.90
N ALA A 44 -6.99 9.55 -7.82
CA ALA A 44 -7.40 10.04 -9.13
C ALA A 44 -8.48 11.13 -9.03
N ALA A 45 -9.48 10.95 -8.15
CA ALA A 45 -10.51 11.95 -7.90
C ALA A 45 -9.97 13.22 -7.21
N MET A 46 -8.95 13.08 -6.35
CA MET A 46 -8.35 14.20 -5.62
C MET A 46 -7.44 15.06 -6.50
N LYS A 47 -6.67 14.47 -7.43
CA LYS A 47 -5.69 15.18 -8.27
C LYS A 47 -6.19 16.49 -8.92
N PRO A 48 -7.32 16.51 -9.64
CA PRO A 48 -7.79 17.74 -10.29
C PRO A 48 -8.22 18.82 -9.28
N LEU A 49 -8.79 18.40 -8.15
CA LEU A 49 -9.25 19.31 -7.09
C LEU A 49 -8.07 19.93 -6.33
N ASP A 50 -7.01 19.15 -6.14
CA ASP A 50 -5.79 19.58 -5.46
C ASP A 50 -5.00 20.59 -6.29
N ALA A 51 -4.97 20.44 -7.62
CA ALA A 51 -4.26 21.34 -8.53
C ALA A 51 -4.76 22.79 -8.48
N ILE A 52 -6.04 23.00 -8.17
CA ILE A 52 -6.68 24.32 -8.09
C ILE A 52 -6.83 24.83 -6.65
N ALA A 53 -6.40 24.05 -5.65
CA ALA A 53 -6.54 24.40 -4.25
C ALA A 53 -5.53 25.48 -3.82
N LYS A 54 -6.02 26.56 -3.23
CA LYS A 54 -5.19 27.61 -2.62
C LYS A 54 -5.09 27.38 -1.11
N LEU A 55 -3.99 26.77 -0.68
CA LEU A 55 -3.72 26.49 0.73
C LEU A 55 -2.93 27.63 1.40
N ASP A 56 -3.28 27.95 2.64
CA ASP A 56 -2.47 28.84 3.49
C ASP A 56 -1.19 28.12 3.99
N GLY A 57 -0.36 28.84 4.75
CA GLY A 57 0.88 28.28 5.30
C GLY A 57 0.63 27.05 6.19
N PRO A 58 -0.22 27.15 7.23
CA PRO A 58 -0.55 26.03 8.12
C PRO A 58 -1.11 24.80 7.40
N ALA A 59 -2.05 24.99 6.46
CA ALA A 59 -2.64 23.88 5.72
C ALA A 59 -1.62 23.20 4.81
N ARG A 60 -0.69 23.95 4.18
CA ARG A 60 0.41 23.33 3.42
C ARG A 60 1.30 22.47 4.29
N GLN A 61 1.66 22.94 5.48
CA GLN A 61 2.46 22.16 6.44
C GLN A 61 1.73 20.90 6.87
N ARG A 62 0.44 20.99 7.20
CA ARG A 62 -0.39 19.84 7.60
C ARG A 62 -0.49 18.82 6.47
N LYS A 63 -0.80 19.26 5.24
CA LYS A 63 -0.83 18.39 4.06
C LYS A 63 0.50 17.65 3.86
N MET A 64 1.63 18.35 3.98
CA MET A 64 2.95 17.73 3.86
C MET A 64 3.20 16.65 4.93
N GLN A 65 2.79 16.88 6.18
CA GLN A 65 2.90 15.88 7.24
C GLN A 65 2.11 14.61 6.91
N ILE A 66 0.89 14.77 6.38
CA ILE A 66 0.02 13.65 6.01
C ILE A 66 0.62 12.87 4.83
N ILE A 67 1.14 13.56 3.80
CA ILE A 67 1.81 12.91 2.66
C ILE A 67 3.01 12.10 3.12
N LYS A 68 3.82 12.63 4.06
CA LYS A 68 4.97 11.89 4.61
C LYS A 68 4.53 10.61 5.32
N LYS A 69 3.41 10.64 6.05
CA LYS A 69 2.84 9.44 6.67
C LYS A 69 2.44 8.41 5.61
N ILE A 70 1.65 8.82 4.60
CA ILE A 70 1.22 7.96 3.49
C ILE A 70 2.42 7.27 2.83
N LEU A 71 3.48 8.03 2.52
CA LEU A 71 4.68 7.48 1.89
C LEU A 71 5.45 6.51 2.79
N ALA A 72 5.44 6.73 4.10
CA ALA A 72 6.04 5.80 5.06
C ALA A 72 5.23 4.48 5.12
N ASP A 73 3.91 4.57 5.20
CA ASP A 73 3.00 3.42 5.20
C ASP A 73 3.18 2.61 3.88
N ASP A 74 3.23 3.29 2.72
CA ASP A 74 3.48 2.67 1.41
C ASP A 74 4.85 1.97 1.32
N ALA A 75 5.88 2.55 1.94
CA ALA A 75 7.21 1.93 1.99
C ALA A 75 7.20 0.64 2.82
N GLU A 76 6.49 0.64 3.95
CA GLU A 76 6.36 -0.54 4.79
C GLU A 76 5.53 -1.64 4.12
N ILE A 77 4.41 -1.29 3.48
CA ILE A 77 3.60 -2.23 2.67
C ILE A 77 4.49 -2.90 1.62
N ARG A 78 5.28 -2.12 0.87
CA ARG A 78 6.17 -2.65 -0.17
C ARG A 78 7.18 -3.65 0.41
N SER A 79 7.84 -3.28 1.51
CA SER A 79 8.84 -4.15 2.16
C SER A 79 8.24 -5.49 2.61
N ARG A 80 7.01 -5.49 3.14
CA ARG A 80 6.29 -6.69 3.55
C ARG A 80 5.95 -7.58 2.36
N THR A 81 5.35 -6.99 1.33
CA THR A 81 4.97 -7.73 0.10
C THR A 81 6.21 -8.33 -0.58
N GLU A 82 7.32 -7.58 -0.67
CA GLU A 82 8.58 -8.08 -1.23
C GLU A 82 9.14 -9.26 -0.43
N SER A 83 9.11 -9.18 0.91
CA SER A 83 9.57 -10.25 1.80
C SER A 83 8.74 -11.52 1.64
N TRP A 84 7.41 -11.40 1.61
CA TRP A 84 6.51 -12.53 1.39
C TRP A 84 6.72 -13.18 0.01
N MET A 85 6.88 -12.37 -1.04
CA MET A 85 7.18 -12.88 -2.39
C MET A 85 8.50 -13.66 -2.44
N ALA A 86 9.53 -13.17 -1.75
CA ALA A 86 10.82 -13.87 -1.66
C ALA A 86 10.69 -15.22 -0.92
N GLN A 87 9.87 -15.27 0.14
CA GLN A 87 9.56 -16.51 0.85
C GLN A 87 8.80 -17.51 -0.05
N LEU A 88 7.76 -17.05 -0.76
CA LEU A 88 6.99 -17.88 -1.68
C LEU A 88 7.89 -18.48 -2.77
N GLN A 89 8.77 -17.68 -3.37
CA GLN A 89 9.73 -18.15 -4.36
C GLN A 89 10.63 -19.27 -3.81
N ARG A 90 11.10 -19.14 -2.57
CA ARG A 90 11.94 -20.16 -1.91
C ARG A 90 11.18 -21.47 -1.74
N VAL A 91 9.93 -21.43 -1.25
CA VAL A 91 9.07 -22.62 -1.07
C VAL A 91 8.77 -23.30 -2.40
N MET A 92 8.51 -22.51 -3.46
CA MET A 92 8.29 -23.07 -4.80
C MET A 92 9.55 -23.76 -5.35
N GLN A 93 10.74 -23.22 -5.08
CA GLN A 93 12.00 -23.83 -5.49
C GLN A 93 12.28 -25.13 -4.73
N SER A 94 12.07 -25.18 -3.42
CA SER A 94 12.26 -26.41 -2.62
C SER A 94 11.31 -27.52 -3.09
N ASN A 95 10.03 -27.21 -3.30
CA ASN A 95 9.04 -28.18 -3.80
C ASN A 95 9.43 -28.76 -5.16
N ARG A 96 9.98 -27.94 -6.07
CA ARG A 96 10.49 -28.43 -7.36
C ARG A 96 11.70 -29.35 -7.20
N GLN A 97 12.58 -29.07 -6.25
CA GLN A 97 13.74 -29.93 -5.96
C GLN A 97 13.28 -31.28 -5.38
N GLU A 98 12.35 -31.27 -4.42
CA GLU A 98 11.76 -32.50 -3.85
C GLU A 98 11.07 -33.36 -4.92
N GLN A 99 10.27 -32.76 -5.81
CA GLN A 99 9.64 -33.47 -6.92
C GLN A 99 10.67 -34.11 -7.87
N ARG A 100 11.80 -33.45 -8.12
CA ARG A 100 12.87 -34.00 -8.96
C ARG A 100 13.57 -35.18 -8.29
N LEU A 101 13.85 -35.09 -6.99
CA LEU A 101 14.44 -36.18 -6.21
C LEU A 101 13.49 -37.38 -6.15
N ASN A 102 12.20 -37.15 -5.85
CA ASN A 102 11.19 -38.22 -5.85
C ASN A 102 11.03 -38.89 -7.22
N ARG A 103 11.18 -38.15 -8.33
CA ARG A 103 11.16 -38.77 -9.68
C ARG A 103 12.43 -39.56 -9.99
N ALA A 104 13.58 -39.15 -9.47
CA ALA A 104 14.87 -39.80 -9.74
C ALA A 104 15.14 -41.02 -8.84
N TYR A 105 14.58 -41.01 -7.62
CA TYR A 105 14.87 -42.01 -6.58
C TYR A 105 13.61 -42.66 -5.98
N GLY A 106 12.41 -42.28 -6.43
CA GLY A 106 11.17 -42.95 -6.04
C GLY A 106 11.04 -44.29 -6.76
N VAL A 107 11.13 -45.37 -5.98
CA VAL A 107 10.82 -46.76 -6.37
C VAL A 107 9.31 -46.95 -6.49
#